data_AF-A0A915NL42-F1
#
_entry.id   AF-A0A915NL42-F1
#
_cell.length_a   1.000
_cell.length_b   1.000
_cell.length_c   1.000
_cell.angle_alpha   90.00
_cell.angle_beta   90.00
_cell.angle_gamma   90.00
#
_symmetry.space_group_name_H-M   'P 1'
#
loop_
_entity.id
_entity.type
_entity.pdbx_description
1 polymer ?
#
loop_
_entity_poly.entity_id
_entity_poly.type
_entity_poly.pdbx_seq_one_letter_code
_entity_poly.pdbx_strand_id
1 'polypeptide(L)' 'MSSTTFICIFCSKLLTSDNMFSISCGHVFHEDCMTQIISQKKYCPQCRKIATLKDVRQIHLQSVDNVQIKSESHKIKV' A
#
# COMPACT_ATOMS: atom_id res chain seq x y z
N MET A 1 -3.57 4.80 -21.94
CA MET A 1 -2.64 4.44 -20.85
C MET A 1 -3.48 4.35 -19.58
N SER A 2 -3.64 3.16 -18.99
CA SER A 2 -4.36 3.07 -17.71
C SER A 2 -3.43 3.50 -16.60
N SER A 3 -3.60 4.73 -16.12
CA SER A 3 -3.01 5.15 -14.84
C SER A 3 -3.75 4.42 -13.73
N THR A 4 -3.11 3.43 -13.10
CA THR A 4 -3.67 2.78 -11.91
C THR A 4 -3.70 3.78 -10.77
N THR A 5 -4.90 4.16 -10.33
CA THR A 5 -5.11 5.03 -9.18
C THR A 5 -5.51 4.19 -7.97
N PHE A 6 -4.96 4.51 -6.80
CA PHE A 6 -5.32 3.87 -5.55
C PHE A 6 -6.21 4.82 -4.74
N ILE A 7 -7.24 4.29 -4.10
CA ILE A 7 -8.21 5.06 -3.30
C ILE A 7 -8.28 4.54 -1.87
N CYS A 8 -8.44 5.45 -0.91
CA CYS A 8 -8.72 5.11 0.48
C CYS A 8 -10.23 4.89 0.65
N ILE A 9 -10.65 3.72 1.14
CA ILE A 9 -12.09 3.38 1.27
C ILE A 9 -12.83 4.21 2.31
N PHE A 10 -12.11 4.93 3.20
CA PHE A 10 -12.72 5.70 4.28
C PHE A 10 -13.10 7.11 3.90
N CYS A 11 -12.23 7.79 3.17
CA CYS A 11 -12.44 9.17 2.76
C CYS A 11 -12.73 9.30 1.26
N SER A 12 -12.65 8.20 0.50
CA SER A 12 -12.81 8.16 -0.96
C SER A 12 -11.85 9.09 -1.72
N LYS A 13 -10.71 9.43 -1.10
CA LYS A 13 -9.64 10.25 -1.72
C LYS A 13 -8.51 9.36 -2.23
N LEU A 14 -7.72 9.90 -3.15
CA LEU A 14 -6.55 9.22 -3.71
C LEU A 14 -5.50 8.95 -2.64
N LEU A 15 -4.88 7.78 -2.73
CA LEU A 15 -3.67 7.43 -2.01
C LEU A 15 -2.46 7.94 -2.81
N THR A 16 -1.55 8.61 -2.14
CA THR A 16 -0.30 9.13 -2.69
C THR A 16 0.87 8.35 -2.10
N SER A 17 2.01 8.30 -2.79
CA SER A 17 3.17 7.50 -2.39
C SER A 17 3.72 7.82 -1.00
N ASP A 18 3.47 9.03 -0.50
CA ASP A 18 3.86 9.53 0.83
C ASP A 18 2.81 9.23 1.92
N ASN A 19 1.56 8.97 1.56
CA ASN A 19 0.44 8.78 2.50
C ASN A 19 -0.29 7.45 2.28
N MET A 20 0.49 6.37 2.20
CA MET A 20 0.02 5.00 2.12
C MET A 20 0.47 4.23 3.35
N PHE A 21 -0.48 3.80 4.16
CA PHE A 21 -0.22 3.03 5.37
C PHE A 21 -0.95 1.70 5.28
N SER A 22 -0.30 0.64 5.74
CA SER A 22 -0.88 -0.69 5.85
C SER A 22 -0.89 -1.18 7.28
N ILE A 23 -1.66 -2.24 7.49
CA ILE A 23 -1.64 -3.07 8.70
C ILE A 23 -1.23 -4.49 8.35
N SER A 24 -1.10 -5.36 9.36
CA SER A 24 -0.71 -6.77 9.24
C SER A 24 -1.50 -7.57 8.20
N CYS A 25 -2.74 -7.16 7.86
CA CYS A 25 -3.52 -7.81 6.81
C CYS A 25 -3.21 -7.35 5.37
N GLY A 26 -2.38 -6.33 5.18
CA GLY A 26 -1.96 -5.79 3.88
C GLY A 26 -2.91 -4.77 3.23
N HIS A 27 -4.05 -4.44 3.84
CA HIS A 27 -4.95 -3.40 3.29
C HIS A 27 -4.37 -2.00 3.57
N VAL A 28 -4.53 -1.09 2.60
CA VAL A 28 -3.87 0.22 2.58
C VAL A 28 -4.88 1.36 2.72
N PHE A 29 -4.57 2.32 3.57
CA PHE A 29 -5.39 3.50 3.88
C PHE A 29 -4.47 4.72 4.15
N HIS A 30 -5.04 5.92 4.25
CA HIS A 30 -4.31 7.08 4.81
C HIS A 30 -4.03 6.87 6.30
N GLU A 31 -2.97 7.49 6.82
CA GLU A 31 -2.60 7.40 8.24
C GLU A 31 -3.75 7.81 9.18
N ASP A 32 -4.35 8.98 8.91
CA ASP A 32 -5.44 9.53 9.73
C ASP A 32 -6.66 8.61 9.71
N CYS A 33 -7.04 8.16 8.51
CA CYS A 33 -8.18 7.26 8.31
C CYS A 33 -7.98 5.94 9.06
N MET A 34 -6.77 5.37 8.96
CA MET A 34 -6.40 4.15 9.66
C MET A 34 -6.45 4.34 11.18
N THR A 35 -5.79 5.37 11.69
CA THR A 35 -5.63 5.63 13.13
C THR A 35 -6.99 5.88 13.79
N GLN A 36 -7.87 6.63 13.13
CA GLN A 36 -9.23 6.89 13.61
C GLN A 36 -10.03 5.60 13.81
N ILE A 37 -9.87 4.61 12.93
CA ILE A 37 -10.67 3.39 12.97
C ILE A 37 -10.07 2.35 13.90
N ILE A 38 -8.76 2.18 13.84
CA ILE A 38 -8.06 1.19 14.67
C ILE A 38 -8.14 1.55 16.15
N SER A 39 -8.04 2.84 16.49
CA SER A 39 -8.21 3.31 17.86
C SER A 39 -9.58 2.95 18.46
N GLN A 40 -10.63 2.88 17.63
CA GLN A 40 -12.00 2.59 18.07
C GLN A 40 -12.38 1.11 17.96
N LYS A 41 -12.00 0.44 16.87
CA LYS A 41 -12.56 -0.85 16.45
C LYS A 41 -11.60 -2.02 16.61
N LYS A 42 -10.28 -1.76 16.63
CA LYS A 42 -9.22 -2.79 16.71
C LYS A 42 -9.31 -3.92 15.66
N TYR A 43 -9.86 -3.63 14.48
CA TYR A 43 -9.90 -4.54 13.34
C TYR A 43 -9.70 -3.80 12.01
N CYS A 44 -9.22 -4.52 11.00
CA CYS A 44 -9.19 -4.09 9.61
C CYS A 44 -10.62 -3.88 9.11
N PRO A 45 -10.98 -2.71 8.59
CA PRO A 45 -12.35 -2.48 8.14
C PRO A 45 -12.76 -3.28 6.90
N GLN A 46 -11.79 -3.70 6.08
CA GLN A 46 -12.04 -4.36 4.81
C GLN A 46 -12.17 -5.89 4.96
N CYS A 47 -11.37 -6.51 5.85
CA CYS A 47 -11.38 -7.96 6.05
C CYS A 47 -11.60 -8.42 7.50
N ARG A 48 -11.81 -7.48 8.43
CA ARG A 48 -12.11 -7.73 9.85
C ARG A 48 -11.03 -8.47 10.64
N LYS A 49 -9.84 -8.69 10.07
CA LYS A 49 -8.67 -9.20 10.82
C LYS A 49 -8.31 -8.23 11.95
N ILE A 50 -7.94 -8.77 13.11
CA ILE A 50 -7.53 -7.96 14.27
C ILE A 50 -6.35 -7.09 13.88
N ALA A 51 -6.42 -5.81 14.24
CA ALA A 51 -5.39 -4.84 13.96
C ALA A 51 -5.32 -3.81 15.09
N THR A 52 -4.11 -3.42 15.45
CA THR A 52 -3.80 -2.43 16.48
C THR A 52 -2.92 -1.34 15.91
N LEU A 53 -2.76 -0.22 16.63
CA LEU A 53 -1.89 0.87 16.18
C LEU A 53 -0.43 0.41 16.00
N LYS A 54 -0.01 -0.65 16.69
CA LYS A 54 1.33 -1.24 16.55
C LYS A 54 1.54 -1.93 15.19
N ASP A 55 0.45 -2.34 14.54
CA ASP A 55 0.48 -3.01 13.24
C ASP A 55 0.56 -2.01 12.09
N VAL A 56 0.37 -0.71 12.36
CA VAL A 56 0.42 0.35 11.35
C VAL A 56 1.86 0.51 10.84
N ARG A 57 2.01 0.52 9.52
CA ARG A 57 3.28 0.64 8.81
C ARG A 57 3.10 1.53 7.59
N GLN A 58 3.96 2.53 7.44
CA GLN A 58 4.04 3.31 6.19
C GLN A 58 4.60 2.42 5.08
N ILE A 59 4.01 2.50 3.89
CA ILE A 59 4.52 1.84 2.69
C ILE A 59 5.41 2.83 1.94
N HIS A 60 6.68 2.46 1.76
CA HIS A 60 7.61 3.19 0.90
C HIS A 60 7.75 2.43 -0.42
N LEU A 61 7.14 2.97 -1.48
CA LEU A 61 7.26 2.44 -2.83
C LEU A 61 8.47 3.07 -3.51
N GLN A 62 9.44 2.26 -3.90
CA GLN A 62 10.52 2.70 -4.78
C GLN A 62 9.99 2.71 -6.22
N SER A 63 9.80 3.89 -6.79
CA SER A 63 9.58 4.04 -8.22
C SER A 63 10.92 4.00 -8.95
N VAL A 64 11.03 3.20 -10.00
CA VAL A 64 12.08 3.33 -11.00
C VAL A 64 11.49 4.06 -12.20
N ASP A 65 11.81 5.34 -12.33
CA ASP A 65 11.38 6.11 -13.48
C ASP A 65 12.09 5.59 -14.74
N ASN A 66 11.31 5.07 -15.70
CA ASN A 66 11.77 4.64 -17.04
C ASN A 66 13.12 3.90 -17.08
N VAL A 67 13.28 2.83 -16.29
CA VAL A 67 14.38 1.90 -16.53
C VAL A 67 14.07 1.12 -17.81
N GLN A 68 14.84 1.37 -18.88
CA GLN A 68 14.93 0.46 -20.00
C GLN A 68 15.51 -0.86 -19.48
N ILE A 69 14.64 -1.80 -19.09
CA ILE A 69 15.04 -3.16 -18.77
C ILE A 69 15.58 -3.75 -20.08
N LYS A 70 16.90 -3.64 -20.29
CA LYS A 70 17.58 -4.35 -21.38
C LYS A 70 17.46 -5.83 -21.06
N SER A 71 16.62 -6.54 -21.80
CA SER A 71 16.53 -7.99 -21.78
C SER A 71 17.83 -8.59 -22.34
N GLU A 72 18.89 -8.63 -21.53
CA GLU A 72 20.08 -9.39 -21.88
C GLU A 72 19.76 -10.89 -21.79
N SER A 73 19.42 -11.45 -22.94
CA SER A 73 19.32 -12.89 -23.15
C SER A 73 20.71 -13.50 -22.98
N HIS A 74 21.08 -13.83 -21.75
CA HIS A 74 22.27 -14.64 -21.48
C HIS A 74 22.03 -16.03 -22.07
N LYS A 75 22.53 -16.26 -23.29
CA LYS A 75 22.66 -17.60 -23.86
C LYS A 75 23.62 -18.36 -22.95
N ILE A 76 23.07 -19.27 -22.14
CA ILE A 76 23.86 -20.31 -21.48
C ILE A 76 24.47 -21.13 -22.62
N LYS A 77 25.78 -20.94 -22.86
CA LYS A 77 26.55 -21.83 -23.73
C LYS A 77 26.70 -23.14 -22.95
N VAL A 78 25.93 -24.15 -23.37
CA VAL A 78 26.19 -25.57 -23.07
C VAL A 78 27.31 -26.03 -23.96
#